data_AF-A0A167DZY9-F1
#
_entry.id   AF-A0A167DZY9-F1
#
_cell.length_a   1.000
_cell.length_b   1.000
_cell.length_c   1.000
_cell.angle_alpha   90.00
_cell.angle_beta   90.00
_cell.angle_gamma   90.00
#
_symmetry.space_group_name_H-M   'P 1'
#
loop_
_entity.id
_entity.type
_entity.pdbx_description
1 polymer ?
#
loop_
_entity_poly.entity_id
_entity_poly.type
_entity_poly.pdbx_seq_one_letter_code
_entity_poly.pdbx_strand_id
1 'polypeptide(L)'
;MRKRIPCPKMGISISAKSLLASILSLASIVPIAAQSSSSLSTASSSSAAASSSSSATGAQPTLEAQTVSLPSLNLGDLGNIGLVGSFDGVSQYSYVGQQESAQLPQNPYFDSIIAQLDSEQFLIQAHSNGIVNSACLLRDSIYFSGNFTNITQIQGQKSTSQAYPLGFAYINTTTGEVTHVTSTNAPEGAINTLYCDQNSNTVVAGGSFTFNKTTGVAIFDVTDSQWKSPLFGGFGNESSIDSISLLSNNNMLFGGSFTSLNASDVFSTKINTTTSQEQQVSFKLAQIDAEGTAPNSDATSILCPSDSSSWALTDGRQGTWQASLPYSFSPTRLRLYNLNDPTNGVKTWRFLAFPINGIMNLTYVDPTSGEKLICDAWCPLPQHGTVDYLDFEFINVIEMDGFQLFLLDNYGSYAGLSGVELFQDGKYDLMV
;
A
#
# COMPACT_ATOMS: atom_id res chain seq x y z
N MET A 1 -37.23 -3.36 -0.92
CA MET A 1 -36.41 -3.20 -2.15
C MET A 1 -34.97 -2.96 -1.75
N ARG A 2 -34.16 -4.01 -1.60
CA ARG A 2 -32.70 -3.85 -1.43
C ARG A 2 -32.11 -3.61 -2.82
N LYS A 3 -31.44 -2.47 -3.01
CA LYS A 3 -30.84 -2.06 -4.27
C LYS A 3 -29.63 -2.98 -4.55
N ARG A 4 -29.61 -3.69 -5.68
CA ARG A 4 -28.49 -4.54 -6.11
C ARG A 4 -27.25 -3.67 -6.32
N ILE A 5 -26.09 -4.10 -5.82
CA ILE A 5 -24.83 -3.35 -5.91
C ILE A 5 -24.20 -3.65 -7.28
N PRO A 6 -23.98 -2.64 -8.15
CA PRO A 6 -23.36 -2.88 -9.45
C PRO A 6 -21.85 -3.09 -9.34
N CYS A 7 -21.31 -4.02 -10.14
CA CYS A 7 -19.87 -4.19 -10.33
C CYS A 7 -19.22 -2.92 -10.91
N PRO A 8 -18.03 -2.52 -10.45
CA PRO A 8 -17.30 -1.41 -11.06
C PRO A 8 -16.84 -1.77 -12.48
N LYS A 9 -17.43 -1.13 -13.50
CA LYS A 9 -16.89 -1.13 -14.86
C LYS A 9 -15.66 -0.22 -14.91
N MET A 10 -14.46 -0.78 -14.74
CA MET A 10 -13.22 -0.12 -15.17
C MET A 10 -12.80 -0.68 -16.53
N GLY A 11 -13.25 -0.04 -17.60
CA GLY A 11 -12.62 -0.18 -18.91
C GLY A 11 -11.38 0.68 -18.95
N ILE A 12 -10.20 0.08 -18.78
CA ILE A 12 -8.93 0.76 -19.05
C ILE A 12 -8.63 0.55 -20.54
N SER A 13 -8.96 1.56 -21.35
CA SER A 13 -8.49 1.68 -22.73
C SER A 13 -7.07 2.26 -22.71
N ILE A 14 -6.05 1.42 -22.81
CA ILE A 14 -4.67 1.89 -23.01
C ILE A 14 -4.50 2.21 -24.49
N SER A 15 -4.71 3.48 -24.85
CA SER A 15 -4.27 4.02 -26.15
C SER A 15 -2.82 4.48 -26.01
N ALA A 16 -1.88 3.64 -26.46
CA ALA A 16 -0.48 4.01 -26.60
C ALA A 16 -0.31 5.03 -27.73
N LYS A 17 -0.14 6.31 -27.40
CA LYS A 17 0.50 7.31 -28.26
C LYS A 17 0.89 8.57 -27.48
N SER A 18 2.20 8.83 -27.45
CA SER A 18 2.84 10.15 -27.36
C SER A 18 2.70 10.93 -26.04
N LEU A 19 3.80 11.05 -25.29
CA LEU A 19 4.58 12.30 -25.25
C LEU A 19 5.91 12.08 -24.50
N LEU A 20 6.99 11.89 -25.28
CA LEU A 20 8.32 12.37 -24.91
C LEU A 20 8.28 13.89 -24.99
N ALA A 21 8.64 14.59 -23.91
CA ALA A 21 9.40 15.85 -23.92
C ALA A 21 9.35 16.48 -22.53
N SER A 22 10.49 16.55 -21.84
CA SER A 22 10.97 17.72 -21.09
C SER A 22 12.25 17.37 -20.32
N ILE A 23 13.37 17.42 -21.04
CA ILE A 23 14.71 17.61 -20.48
C ILE A 23 15.30 18.80 -21.22
N LEU A 24 16.05 19.64 -20.49
CA LEU A 24 16.83 20.82 -20.89
C LEU A 24 16.13 22.19 -20.94
N SER A 25 16.65 23.10 -20.12
CA SER A 25 16.97 24.51 -20.37
C SER A 25 16.74 25.31 -19.09
N LEU A 26 17.76 25.69 -18.32
CA LEU A 26 18.43 26.97 -18.53
C LEU A 26 19.79 27.00 -17.80
N ALA A 27 20.87 27.05 -18.57
CA ALA A 27 22.12 27.68 -18.18
C ALA A 27 22.43 28.73 -19.25
N SER A 28 22.57 29.99 -18.86
CA SER A 28 23.22 31.03 -19.67
C SER A 28 23.79 32.10 -18.74
N ILE A 29 25.12 32.15 -18.75
CA ILE A 29 26.02 33.12 -18.15
C ILE A 29 26.15 34.32 -19.09
N VAL A 30 26.24 35.56 -18.59
CA VAL A 30 27.21 36.60 -19.03
C VAL A 30 27.42 37.59 -17.85
N PRO A 31 28.65 38.08 -17.60
CA PRO A 31 29.07 38.75 -16.36
C PRO A 31 29.04 40.28 -16.44
N ILE A 32 29.04 40.95 -15.29
CA ILE A 32 29.41 42.37 -15.18
C ILE A 32 30.69 42.47 -14.33
N ALA A 33 31.74 42.99 -14.97
CA ALA A 33 32.96 43.44 -14.34
C ALA A 33 32.81 44.88 -13.82
N ALA A 34 33.25 45.15 -12.59
CA ALA A 34 33.81 46.43 -12.15
C ALA A 34 34.40 46.22 -10.74
N GLN A 35 35.71 46.07 -10.65
CA GLN A 35 36.66 47.13 -10.23
C GLN A 35 36.85 47.24 -8.71
N SER A 36 38.07 46.84 -8.35
CA SER A 36 38.84 47.20 -7.17
C SER A 36 38.60 48.62 -6.63
N SER A 37 38.47 48.71 -5.32
CA SER A 37 39.06 49.81 -4.55
C SER A 37 39.48 49.33 -3.17
N SER A 38 40.80 49.32 -2.99
CA SER A 38 41.49 49.26 -1.71
C SER A 38 41.15 50.46 -0.83
N SER A 39 40.83 50.22 0.44
CA SER A 39 41.16 51.18 1.50
C SER A 39 41.35 50.45 2.83
N LEU A 40 42.60 50.40 3.27
CA LEU A 40 42.97 50.28 4.68
C LEU A 40 42.36 51.46 5.45
N SER A 41 41.74 51.20 6.60
CA SER A 41 41.79 52.12 7.73
C SER A 41 41.47 51.40 9.05
N THR A 42 42.53 51.24 9.85
CA THR A 42 42.62 51.54 11.29
C THR A 42 41.53 51.04 12.23
N ALA A 43 41.97 50.17 13.14
CA ALA A 43 41.34 49.89 14.41
C ALA A 43 41.14 51.18 15.23
N SER A 44 39.96 51.32 15.84
CA SER A 44 39.75 52.14 17.03
C SER A 44 38.84 51.40 17.99
N SER A 45 39.40 51.10 19.16
CA SER A 45 38.73 50.63 20.36
C SER A 45 37.74 51.68 20.87
N SER A 46 36.48 51.28 21.06
CA SER A 46 35.54 52.01 21.91
C SER A 46 34.64 51.02 22.64
N SER A 47 34.89 50.90 23.94
CA SER A 47 34.02 50.30 24.94
C SER A 47 32.70 51.08 25.03
N ALA A 48 31.58 50.41 24.76
CA ALA A 48 30.25 50.89 25.14
C ALA A 48 29.50 49.75 25.83
N ALA A 49 29.34 49.89 27.13
CA ALA A 49 28.38 49.12 27.91
C ALA A 49 26.98 49.54 27.46
N ALA A 50 26.17 48.59 26.99
CA ALA A 50 24.75 48.78 26.77
C ALA A 50 23.98 47.65 27.45
N SER A 51 23.10 48.10 28.32
CA SER A 51 22.24 47.39 29.25
C SER A 51 21.30 46.38 28.60
N SER A 52 21.11 45.29 29.32
CA SER A 52 20.14 44.23 29.12
C SER A 52 18.70 44.72 28.97
N SER A 53 18.09 44.41 27.83
CA SER A 53 16.64 44.17 27.71
C SER A 53 16.41 43.06 26.69
N SER A 54 16.64 41.81 27.11
CA SER A 54 16.31 40.64 26.30
C SER A 54 14.84 40.29 26.51
N SER A 55 13.98 40.89 25.69
CA SER A 55 12.67 40.34 25.38
C SER A 55 12.90 38.96 24.76
N ALA A 56 12.60 37.89 25.49
CA ALA A 56 12.63 36.53 24.98
C ALA A 56 11.53 36.35 23.92
N THR A 57 11.85 36.79 22.70
CA THR A 57 11.23 36.23 21.51
C THR A 57 11.94 34.90 21.29
N GLY A 58 11.19 33.80 21.45
CA GLY A 58 11.72 32.47 21.16
C GLY A 58 12.06 32.40 19.68
N ALA A 59 13.31 32.70 19.34
CA ALA A 59 13.88 32.35 18.06
C ALA A 59 13.84 30.82 18.01
N GLN A 60 13.03 30.27 17.11
CA GLN A 60 13.16 28.85 16.80
C GLN A 60 14.58 28.62 16.27
N PRO A 61 15.25 27.53 16.65
CA PRO A 61 16.56 27.23 16.11
C PRO A 61 16.41 27.03 14.60
N THR A 62 16.99 27.91 13.80
CA THR A 62 17.22 27.66 12.38
C THR A 62 18.50 26.83 12.27
N LEU A 63 18.47 25.75 11.49
CA LEU A 63 19.67 24.98 11.17
C LEU A 63 20.67 25.92 10.47
N GLU A 64 21.73 26.30 11.16
CA GLU A 64 22.74 27.25 10.67
C GLU A 64 24.14 26.68 10.87
N ALA A 65 25.01 26.85 9.87
CA ALA A 65 26.42 26.52 9.99
C ALA A 65 27.11 27.54 10.90
N GLN A 66 27.72 27.07 11.99
CA GLN A 66 28.55 27.92 12.82
C GLN A 66 29.83 28.27 12.06
N THR A 67 29.98 29.53 11.67
CA THR A 67 31.20 29.99 10.98
C THR A 67 32.42 29.94 11.89
N VAL A 68 33.59 29.70 11.29
CA VAL A 68 34.87 29.64 12.01
C VAL A 68 35.72 30.86 11.65
N SER A 69 36.31 31.50 12.65
CA SER A 69 37.36 32.49 12.42
C SER A 69 38.68 31.79 12.10
N LEU A 70 39.11 31.89 10.84
CA LEU A 70 40.42 31.37 10.45
C LEU A 70 41.54 32.28 10.98
N PRO A 71 42.65 31.71 11.49
CA PRO A 71 43.83 32.51 11.81
C PRO A 71 44.37 33.16 10.53
N SER A 72 44.86 34.40 10.65
CA SER A 72 45.48 35.08 9.51
C SER A 72 46.78 34.36 9.14
N LEU A 73 46.77 33.58 8.07
CA LEU A 73 48.00 33.01 7.51
C LEU A 73 48.76 34.11 6.77
N ASN A 74 49.92 34.52 7.29
CA ASN A 74 50.84 35.35 6.54
C ASN A 74 51.62 34.46 5.55
N LEU A 75 51.20 34.46 4.29
CA LEU A 75 51.84 33.70 3.22
C LEU A 75 53.02 34.45 2.57
N GLY A 76 53.24 35.73 2.92
CA GLY A 76 54.25 36.57 2.27
C GLY A 76 55.67 36.04 2.42
N ASP A 77 55.96 35.37 3.54
CA ASP A 77 57.28 34.79 3.82
C ASP A 77 57.44 33.35 3.30
N LEU A 78 56.36 32.73 2.81
CA LEU A 78 56.33 31.33 2.38
C LEU A 78 56.60 31.14 0.87
N GLY A 79 56.81 32.23 0.12
CA GLY A 79 57.00 32.17 -1.34
C GLY A 79 55.75 31.67 -2.08
N ASN A 80 55.93 30.88 -3.13
CA ASN A 80 54.82 30.30 -3.89
C ASN A 80 54.40 28.96 -3.29
N ILE A 81 53.15 28.84 -2.88
CA ILE A 81 52.55 27.59 -2.38
C ILE A 81 51.76 26.96 -3.53
N GLY A 82 52.05 25.70 -3.83
CA GLY A 82 51.31 24.90 -4.80
C GLY A 82 50.69 23.67 -4.15
N LEU A 83 49.41 23.43 -4.42
CA LEU A 83 48.74 22.15 -4.12
C LEU A 83 48.89 21.27 -5.37
N VAL A 84 49.61 20.14 -5.24
CA VAL A 84 49.88 19.22 -6.35
C VAL A 84 49.32 17.83 -6.06
N GLY A 85 48.64 17.24 -7.02
CA GLY A 85 47.97 15.95 -6.89
C GLY A 85 46.67 15.89 -7.69
N SER A 86 45.97 14.76 -7.57
CA SER A 86 44.61 14.60 -8.07
C SER A 86 43.65 14.85 -6.92
N PHE A 87 42.77 15.83 -7.06
CA PHE A 87 41.76 16.17 -6.07
C PHE A 87 40.42 16.28 -6.79
N ASP A 88 39.36 15.73 -6.20
CA ASP A 88 37.99 15.91 -6.69
C ASP A 88 37.46 17.32 -6.37
N GLY A 89 38.04 17.98 -5.36
CA GLY A 89 37.74 19.36 -4.99
C GLY A 89 38.66 19.90 -3.90
N VAL A 90 38.71 21.22 -3.77
CA VAL A 90 39.42 21.95 -2.71
C VAL A 90 38.50 23.05 -2.20
N SER A 91 38.33 23.15 -0.88
CA SER A 91 37.57 24.22 -0.25
C SER A 91 38.30 24.76 0.98
N GLN A 92 38.06 26.02 1.31
CA GLN A 92 38.54 26.60 2.57
C GLN A 92 37.61 26.18 3.71
N TYR A 93 38.19 25.89 4.87
CA TYR A 93 37.42 25.60 6.07
C TYR A 93 36.71 26.87 6.56
N SER A 94 35.38 26.92 6.45
CA SER A 94 34.58 28.12 6.76
C SER A 94 33.57 27.90 7.88
N TYR A 95 33.20 26.65 8.19
CA TYR A 95 32.24 26.34 9.24
C TYR A 95 32.60 25.10 10.05
N VAL A 96 32.14 25.07 11.31
CA VAL A 96 32.28 23.93 12.22
C VAL A 96 31.56 22.73 11.60
N GLY A 97 32.31 21.66 11.39
CA GLY A 97 31.78 20.40 10.88
C GLY A 97 32.02 20.12 9.40
N GLN A 98 32.59 21.06 8.65
CA GLN A 98 32.98 20.83 7.25
C GLN A 98 33.97 19.67 7.05
N GLN A 99 34.68 19.26 8.11
CA GLN A 99 35.63 18.14 8.12
C GLN A 99 34.97 16.80 8.55
N GLU A 100 33.67 16.79 8.85
CA GLU A 100 32.96 15.62 9.40
C GLU A 100 32.85 14.45 8.42
N SER A 101 33.22 14.63 7.15
CA SER A 101 33.46 13.53 6.21
C SER A 101 34.49 12.53 6.74
N ALA A 102 35.42 12.97 7.61
CA ALA A 102 36.38 12.09 8.29
C ALA A 102 35.77 11.29 9.46
N GLN A 103 34.56 11.62 9.91
CA GLN A 103 33.82 10.89 10.94
C GLN A 103 32.80 9.89 10.37
N LEU A 104 32.76 9.73 9.04
CA LEU A 104 31.93 8.71 8.43
C LEU A 104 32.39 7.31 8.88
N PRO A 105 31.44 6.38 9.06
CA PRO A 105 31.77 4.99 9.37
C PRO A 105 32.78 4.43 8.36
N GLN A 106 33.79 3.73 8.87
CA GLN A 106 34.76 3.00 8.03
C GLN A 106 34.15 1.75 7.38
N ASN A 107 32.91 1.41 7.75
CA ASN A 107 32.12 0.35 7.16
C ASN A 107 31.38 0.92 5.93
N PRO A 108 31.40 0.29 4.75
CA PRO A 108 30.65 0.77 3.57
C PRO A 108 29.11 0.66 3.71
N TYR A 109 28.61 -0.07 4.72
CA TYR A 109 27.16 -0.24 4.92
C TYR A 109 26.61 0.83 5.88
N PHE A 110 26.47 2.06 5.39
CA PHE A 110 25.82 3.17 6.08
C PHE A 110 25.13 4.09 5.08
N ASP A 111 24.14 4.82 5.56
CA ASP A 111 23.60 6.00 4.88
C ASP A 111 23.77 7.22 5.78
N SER A 112 23.76 8.40 5.16
CA SER A 112 23.90 9.68 5.86
C SER A 112 22.75 10.62 5.53
N ILE A 113 22.33 11.37 6.54
CA ILE A 113 21.41 12.49 6.40
C ILE A 113 22.25 13.74 6.27
N ILE A 114 22.12 14.42 5.12
CA ILE A 114 22.89 15.61 4.80
C ILE A 114 21.91 16.76 4.60
N ALA A 115 22.10 17.84 5.34
CA ALA A 115 21.39 19.08 5.15
C ALA A 115 22.22 20.02 4.26
N GLN A 116 21.61 20.51 3.20
CA GLN A 116 22.17 21.56 2.37
C GLN A 116 21.62 22.91 2.85
N LEU A 117 22.50 23.80 3.32
CA LEU A 117 22.12 25.13 3.83
C LEU A 117 22.00 26.15 2.69
N ASP A 118 23.01 26.19 1.83
CA ASP A 118 23.08 26.99 0.62
C ASP A 118 23.74 26.18 -0.53
N SER A 119 24.13 26.83 -1.63
CA SER A 119 24.75 26.11 -2.76
C SER A 119 26.12 25.48 -2.45
N GLU A 120 26.77 25.86 -1.34
CA GLU A 120 28.17 25.51 -1.06
C GLU A 120 28.36 24.79 0.29
N GLN A 121 27.40 24.89 1.21
CA GLN A 121 27.50 24.35 2.56
C GLN A 121 26.62 23.11 2.77
N PHE A 122 27.27 22.02 3.16
CA PHE A 122 26.64 20.76 3.53
C PHE A 122 26.98 20.42 4.97
N LEU A 123 25.96 20.09 5.76
CA LEU A 123 26.10 19.59 7.12
C LEU A 123 25.64 18.14 7.19
N ILE A 124 26.52 17.26 7.66
CA ILE A 124 26.13 15.88 7.97
C ILE A 124 25.36 15.94 9.30
N GLN A 125 24.07 15.62 9.27
CA GLN A 125 23.22 15.65 10.46
C GLN A 125 23.30 14.33 11.24
N ALA A 126 23.37 13.22 10.51
CA ALA A 126 23.49 11.90 11.11
C ALA A 126 23.97 10.86 10.10
N HIS A 127 24.45 9.74 10.60
CA HIS A 127 24.65 8.52 9.80
C HIS A 127 24.11 7.29 10.53
N SER A 128 23.65 6.32 9.76
CA SER A 128 23.21 5.01 10.25
C SER A 128 24.34 3.99 10.22
N ASN A 129 24.13 2.81 10.80
CA ASN A 129 24.99 1.63 10.61
C ASN A 129 24.35 0.58 9.67
N GLY A 130 23.47 1.03 8.78
CA GLY A 130 22.71 0.22 7.85
C GLY A 130 22.09 1.09 6.76
N ILE A 131 21.23 0.50 5.94
CA ILE A 131 20.62 1.15 4.79
C ILE A 131 19.28 1.76 5.19
N VAL A 132 19.01 2.96 4.71
CA VAL A 132 17.71 3.65 4.72
C VAL A 132 16.97 3.23 3.45
N ASN A 133 15.86 2.52 3.62
CA ASN A 133 15.04 2.02 2.51
C ASN A 133 13.99 3.05 2.05
N SER A 134 13.47 3.85 2.98
CA SER A 134 12.38 4.77 2.71
C SER A 134 12.44 6.00 3.60
N ALA A 135 11.97 7.13 3.08
CA ALA A 135 11.77 8.35 3.85
C ALA A 135 10.50 9.07 3.39
N CYS A 136 9.83 9.75 4.30
CA CYS A 136 8.70 10.62 3.99
C CYS A 136 8.66 11.84 4.92
N LEU A 137 8.19 12.97 4.37
CA LEU A 137 8.02 14.22 5.10
C LEU A 137 6.62 14.25 5.72
N LEU A 138 6.52 14.54 7.01
CA LEU A 138 5.26 14.78 7.72
C LEU A 138 5.41 16.03 8.58
N ARG A 139 4.71 17.10 8.20
CA ARG A 139 4.91 18.45 8.75
C ARG A 139 6.40 18.87 8.63
N ASP A 140 7.03 19.20 9.75
CA ASP A 140 8.41 19.68 9.82
C ASP A 140 9.41 18.56 10.15
N SER A 141 8.99 17.29 10.07
CA SER A 141 9.83 16.14 10.39
C SER A 141 9.96 15.21 9.20
N ILE A 142 11.19 14.79 8.90
CA ILE A 142 11.46 13.72 7.92
C ILE A 142 11.57 12.42 8.70
N TYR A 143 10.64 11.51 8.45
CA TYR A 143 10.67 10.15 8.95
C TYR A 143 11.42 9.28 7.97
N PHE A 144 12.27 8.39 8.47
CA PHE A 144 13.05 7.49 7.65
C PHE A 144 13.15 6.11 8.32
N SER A 145 13.26 5.10 7.46
CA SER A 145 13.25 3.71 7.89
C SER A 145 14.21 2.84 7.10
N GLY A 146 14.55 1.69 7.66
CA GLY A 146 15.47 0.77 7.01
C GLY A 146 15.81 -0.45 7.86
N ASN A 147 17.04 -0.95 7.71
CA ASN A 147 17.57 -2.09 8.47
C ASN A 147 18.66 -1.68 9.49
N PHE A 148 18.78 -0.38 9.77
CA PHE A 148 19.78 0.15 10.70
C PHE A 148 19.42 -0.13 12.16
N THR A 149 20.44 -0.37 12.99
CA THR A 149 20.33 -0.67 14.42
C THR A 149 21.01 0.38 15.30
N ASN A 150 21.61 1.40 14.69
CA ASN A 150 22.19 2.56 15.34
C ASN A 150 22.08 3.76 14.41
N ILE A 151 21.79 4.92 15.00
CA ILE A 151 21.96 6.21 14.33
C ILE A 151 22.90 7.05 15.19
N THR A 152 23.88 7.64 14.55
CA THR A 152 24.80 8.58 15.19
C THR A 152 24.52 9.97 14.67
N GLN A 153 24.02 10.83 15.54
CA GLN A 153 23.75 12.23 15.26
C GLN A 153 25.04 13.04 15.41
N ILE A 154 25.24 13.96 14.47
CA ILE A 154 26.39 14.86 14.42
C ILE A 154 25.83 16.28 14.57
N GLN A 155 26.30 17.00 15.58
CA GLN A 155 25.98 18.41 15.80
C GLN A 155 27.27 19.18 16.07
N GLY A 156 27.84 19.72 14.99
CA GLY A 156 29.20 20.22 14.98
C GLY A 156 30.17 19.14 15.48
N GLN A 157 31.14 19.51 16.31
CA GLN A 157 32.20 18.60 16.78
C GLN A 157 31.72 17.47 17.72
N LYS A 158 30.43 17.43 18.08
CA LYS A 158 29.87 16.40 18.97
C LYS A 158 29.13 15.34 18.17
N SER A 159 29.45 14.10 18.49
CA SER A 159 28.79 12.91 17.97
C SER A 159 28.08 12.18 19.11
N THR A 160 26.81 11.86 18.90
CA THR A 160 25.97 11.16 19.88
C THR A 160 25.33 9.95 19.22
N SER A 161 25.77 8.75 19.60
CA SER A 161 25.22 7.51 19.09
C SER A 161 23.99 7.09 19.89
N GLN A 162 22.91 6.80 19.17
CA GLN A 162 21.68 6.25 19.72
C GLN A 162 21.52 4.82 19.22
N ALA A 163 21.55 3.88 20.16
CA ALA A 163 21.44 2.45 19.88
C ALA A 163 19.96 2.02 19.86
N TYR A 164 19.65 1.06 18.98
CA TYR A 164 18.36 0.39 18.88
C TYR A 164 17.17 1.25 18.41
N PRO A 165 17.28 2.03 17.31
CA PRO A 165 16.11 2.67 16.69
C PRO A 165 15.20 1.67 15.94
N LEU A 166 15.57 0.38 15.87
CA LEU A 166 14.79 -0.69 15.21
C LEU A 166 14.36 -0.32 13.78
N GLY A 167 15.26 0.29 13.02
CA GLY A 167 15.00 0.66 11.64
C GLY A 167 13.99 1.80 11.46
N PHE A 168 13.67 2.60 12.49
CA PHE A 168 12.79 3.78 12.38
C PHE A 168 13.28 4.97 13.21
N ALA A 169 13.37 6.13 12.58
CA ALA A 169 13.68 7.39 13.26
C ALA A 169 13.14 8.58 12.46
N TYR A 170 13.24 9.78 13.05
CA TYR A 170 12.91 11.01 12.35
C TYR A 170 13.85 12.14 12.74
N ILE A 171 14.01 13.09 11.82
CA ILE A 171 14.77 14.33 12.04
C ILE A 171 13.82 15.52 11.95
N ASN A 172 13.89 16.42 12.92
CA ASN A 172 13.21 17.71 12.85
C ASN A 172 13.98 18.62 11.88
N THR A 173 13.32 19.07 10.82
CA THR A 173 13.95 19.86 9.75
C THR A 173 14.32 21.28 10.18
N THR A 174 13.70 21.79 11.24
CA THR A 174 13.99 23.11 11.81
C THR A 174 15.21 23.04 12.72
N THR A 175 15.24 22.08 13.65
CA THR A 175 16.32 21.99 14.67
C THR A 175 17.50 21.10 14.28
N GLY A 176 17.35 20.23 13.28
CA GLY A 176 18.33 19.19 12.95
C GLY A 176 18.44 18.07 14.01
N GLU A 177 17.53 18.03 14.98
CA GLU A 177 17.54 17.01 16.03
C GLU A 177 17.01 15.68 15.48
N VAL A 178 17.78 14.61 15.67
CA VAL A 178 17.36 13.25 15.32
C VAL A 178 16.78 12.58 16.56
N THR A 179 15.55 12.12 16.41
CA THR A 179 14.83 11.39 17.44
C THR A 179 14.57 9.97 16.98
N HIS A 180 14.87 9.01 17.85
CA HIS A 180 14.49 7.62 17.68
C HIS A 180 13.31 7.29 18.60
N VAL A 181 12.43 6.41 18.15
CA VAL A 181 11.25 6.00 18.92
C VAL A 181 11.61 4.77 19.75
N THR A 182 11.91 4.96 21.03
CA THR A 182 12.11 3.85 21.98
C THR A 182 10.80 3.48 22.65
N SER A 183 9.92 2.78 21.92
CA SER A 183 8.81 2.07 22.57
C SER A 183 9.22 0.63 22.82
N THR A 184 8.80 0.07 23.96
CA THR A 184 8.89 -1.38 24.23
C THR A 184 8.08 -2.21 23.23
N ASN A 185 7.21 -1.54 22.47
CA ASN A 185 6.35 -2.10 21.44
C ASN A 185 6.66 -1.40 20.12
N ALA A 186 7.83 -1.66 19.55
CA ALA A 186 8.22 -1.17 18.23
C ALA A 186 8.27 -2.36 17.25
N PRO A 187 8.09 -2.12 15.94
CA PRO A 187 8.34 -3.13 14.91
C PRO A 187 9.72 -3.77 15.06
N GLU A 188 9.77 -5.10 15.11
CA GLU A 188 11.01 -5.88 15.16
C GLU A 188 11.32 -6.46 13.79
N GLY A 189 12.28 -5.85 13.08
CA GLY A 189 12.72 -6.27 11.75
C GLY A 189 13.08 -5.10 10.86
N ALA A 190 13.17 -5.34 9.55
CA ALA A 190 13.45 -4.29 8.58
C ALA A 190 12.16 -3.61 8.12
N ILE A 191 12.17 -2.28 8.09
CA ILE A 191 11.07 -1.48 7.54
C ILE A 191 11.47 -0.99 6.15
N ASN A 192 10.79 -1.49 5.12
CA ASN A 192 11.15 -1.29 3.72
C ASN A 192 10.51 -0.03 3.14
N THR A 193 9.34 0.35 3.62
CA THR A 193 8.56 1.46 3.06
C THR A 193 7.82 2.23 4.15
N LEU A 194 7.67 3.54 3.95
CA LEU A 194 6.83 4.41 4.77
C LEU A 194 5.80 5.14 3.92
N TYR A 195 4.63 5.40 4.49
CA TYR A 195 3.64 6.33 3.96
C TYR A 195 3.23 7.32 5.06
N CYS A 196 3.55 8.60 4.86
CA CYS A 196 3.19 9.68 5.78
C CYS A 196 1.81 10.25 5.43
N ASP A 197 0.81 10.02 6.28
CA ASP A 197 -0.53 10.59 6.11
C ASP A 197 -0.65 11.94 6.84
N GLN A 198 -0.65 13.02 6.05
CA GLN A 198 -0.80 14.39 6.55
C GLN A 198 -2.14 14.62 7.26
N ASN A 199 -3.21 13.92 6.86
CA ASN A 199 -4.56 14.17 7.36
C ASN A 199 -4.76 13.57 8.76
N SER A 200 -4.31 12.33 8.96
CA SER A 200 -4.42 11.63 10.23
C SER A 200 -3.23 11.87 11.17
N ASN A 201 -2.17 12.53 10.69
CA ASN A 201 -0.92 12.71 11.43
C ASN A 201 -0.30 11.37 11.85
N THR A 202 -0.28 10.42 10.92
CA THR A 202 0.27 9.07 11.15
C THR A 202 1.29 8.70 10.09
N VAL A 203 2.20 7.78 10.43
CA VAL A 203 3.14 7.16 9.51
C VAL A 203 2.83 5.68 9.42
N VAL A 204 2.44 5.19 8.25
CA VAL A 204 2.22 3.77 8.01
C VAL A 204 3.54 3.15 7.57
N ALA A 205 4.02 2.15 8.30
CA ALA A 205 5.24 1.43 8.01
C ALA A 205 4.91 0.07 7.39
N GLY A 206 5.63 -0.29 6.33
CA GLY A 206 5.60 -1.60 5.69
C GLY A 206 6.99 -2.20 5.63
N GLY A 207 7.12 -3.51 5.83
CA GLY A 207 8.42 -4.18 5.72
C GLY A 207 8.40 -5.66 6.05
N SER A 208 9.57 -6.20 6.35
CA SER A 208 9.78 -7.57 6.82
C SER A 208 10.02 -7.54 8.35
N PHE A 209 8.96 -7.24 9.10
CA PHE A 209 9.01 -7.12 10.55
C PHE A 209 7.81 -7.76 11.23
N THR A 210 7.94 -8.00 12.53
CA THR A 210 6.84 -8.43 13.40
C THR A 210 6.46 -7.31 14.37
N PHE A 211 5.17 -7.16 14.62
CA PHE A 211 4.62 -6.17 15.55
C PHE A 211 3.31 -6.69 16.14
N ASN A 212 3.18 -6.72 17.48
CA ASN A 212 1.97 -7.20 18.17
C ASN A 212 1.44 -8.57 17.66
N LYS A 213 2.34 -9.54 17.41
CA LYS A 213 2.02 -10.87 16.84
C LYS A 213 1.48 -10.87 15.41
N THR A 214 1.58 -9.74 14.74
CA THR A 214 1.22 -9.53 13.33
C THR A 214 2.48 -9.21 12.54
N THR A 215 2.42 -9.29 11.22
CA THR A 215 3.61 -9.01 10.39
C THR A 215 3.31 -7.98 9.32
N GLY A 216 4.38 -7.33 8.86
CA GLY A 216 4.39 -6.58 7.62
C GLY A 216 3.88 -5.14 7.69
N VAL A 217 2.98 -4.79 8.62
CA VAL A 217 2.45 -3.42 8.75
C VAL A 217 2.27 -2.98 10.20
N ALA A 218 2.63 -1.72 10.47
CA ALA A 218 2.36 -1.02 11.72
C ALA A 218 2.08 0.47 11.43
N ILE A 219 1.34 1.13 12.31
CA ILE A 219 1.02 2.56 12.18
C ILE A 219 1.66 3.29 13.35
N PHE A 220 2.54 4.24 13.07
CA PHE A 220 3.07 5.15 14.07
C PHE A 220 2.15 6.37 14.19
N ASP A 221 1.55 6.55 15.37
CA ASP A 221 0.79 7.74 15.71
C ASP A 221 1.75 8.82 16.22
N VAL A 222 1.90 9.90 15.47
CA VAL A 222 2.83 10.98 15.80
C VAL A 222 2.36 11.77 17.02
N THR A 223 1.04 11.84 17.25
CA THR A 223 0.46 12.60 18.37
C THR A 223 0.76 11.92 19.70
N ASP A 224 0.55 10.60 19.75
CA ASP A 224 0.80 9.81 20.95
C ASP A 224 2.26 9.33 21.05
N SER A 225 3.04 9.45 19.97
CA SER A 225 4.37 8.86 19.82
C SER A 225 4.38 7.36 20.12
N GLN A 226 3.38 6.64 19.60
CA GLN A 226 3.19 5.20 19.83
C GLN A 226 2.88 4.44 18.55
N TRP A 227 3.37 3.21 18.48
CA TRP A 227 2.99 2.26 17.45
C TRP A 227 1.63 1.61 17.75
N LYS A 228 0.80 1.52 16.73
CA LYS A 228 -0.55 0.93 16.74
C LYS A 228 -0.67 -0.10 15.63
N SER A 229 -1.45 -1.14 15.89
CA SER A 229 -1.76 -2.14 14.87
C SER A 229 -2.80 -1.56 13.90
N PRO A 230 -2.70 -1.86 12.59
CA PRO A 230 -3.78 -1.51 11.67
C PRO A 230 -5.05 -2.25 12.07
N LEU A 231 -6.22 -1.71 11.70
CA LEU A 231 -7.50 -2.34 12.02
C LEU A 231 -7.53 -3.77 11.46
N PHE A 232 -7.18 -4.02 10.20
CA PHE A 232 -7.20 -5.37 9.64
C PHE A 232 -6.17 -6.36 10.25
N GLY A 233 -5.38 -5.93 11.25
CA GLY A 233 -4.48 -6.81 11.99
C GLY A 233 -3.18 -7.17 11.25
N GLY A 234 -2.87 -6.56 10.11
CA GLY A 234 -1.61 -6.82 9.38
C GLY A 234 -1.67 -8.06 8.49
N PHE A 235 -0.51 -8.55 8.08
CA PHE A 235 -0.35 -9.68 7.16
C PHE A 235 0.12 -10.94 7.89
N GLY A 236 -0.11 -12.10 7.27
CA GLY A 236 0.28 -13.40 7.80
C GLY A 236 1.80 -13.61 7.83
N ASN A 237 2.25 -14.70 8.45
CA ASN A 237 3.68 -14.97 8.65
C ASN A 237 4.49 -14.89 7.34
N GLU A 238 5.77 -14.51 7.48
CA GLU A 238 6.72 -14.39 6.36
C GLU A 238 6.31 -13.35 5.29
N SER A 239 5.44 -12.41 5.65
CA SER A 239 5.09 -11.29 4.76
C SER A 239 6.16 -10.21 4.72
N SER A 240 6.37 -9.63 3.55
CA SER A 240 7.18 -8.44 3.31
C SER A 240 6.37 -7.42 2.53
N ILE A 241 6.24 -6.21 3.07
CA ILE A 241 5.59 -5.10 2.37
C ILE A 241 6.67 -4.13 1.89
N ASP A 242 6.76 -3.95 0.58
CA ASP A 242 7.84 -3.19 -0.06
C ASP A 242 7.36 -1.85 -0.62
N SER A 243 6.03 -1.65 -0.75
CA SER A 243 5.46 -0.37 -1.16
C SER A 243 4.08 -0.13 -0.53
N ILE A 244 3.80 1.15 -0.24
CA ILE A 244 2.49 1.62 0.23
C ILE A 244 2.12 2.87 -0.56
N SER A 245 0.91 2.91 -1.10
CA SER A 245 0.36 4.07 -1.82
C SER A 245 -1.08 4.34 -1.40
N LEU A 246 -1.48 5.60 -1.38
CA LEU A 246 -2.89 5.98 -1.28
C LEU A 246 -3.50 6.10 -2.68
N LEU A 247 -4.68 5.52 -2.87
CA LEU A 247 -5.47 5.62 -4.09
C LEU A 247 -6.43 6.82 -4.02
N SER A 248 -6.94 7.24 -5.18
CA SER A 248 -7.81 8.42 -5.31
C SER A 248 -9.14 8.32 -4.55
N ASN A 249 -9.54 7.13 -4.12
CA ASN A 249 -10.75 6.87 -3.34
C ASN A 249 -10.47 6.70 -1.84
N ASN A 250 -9.30 7.17 -1.37
CA ASN A 250 -8.82 7.04 0.02
C ASN A 250 -8.55 5.58 0.46
N ASN A 251 -8.50 4.63 -0.47
CA ASN A 251 -8.04 3.29 -0.16
C ASN A 251 -6.52 3.22 -0.18
N MET A 252 -5.94 2.37 0.67
CA MET A 252 -4.51 2.11 0.68
C MET A 252 -4.18 0.87 -0.14
N LEU A 253 -3.20 0.99 -1.02
CA LEU A 253 -2.64 -0.10 -1.80
C LEU A 253 -1.32 -0.52 -1.16
N PHE A 254 -1.23 -1.80 -0.79
CA PHE A 254 -0.01 -2.43 -0.29
C PHE A 254 0.56 -3.33 -1.37
N GLY A 255 1.84 -3.16 -1.71
CA GLY A 255 2.57 -4.00 -2.64
C GLY A 255 3.72 -4.71 -1.94
N GLY A 256 3.88 -6.00 -2.19
CA GLY A 256 4.89 -6.85 -1.56
C GLY A 256 4.57 -8.33 -1.73
N SER A 257 5.17 -9.17 -0.88
CA SER A 257 4.94 -10.61 -0.83
C SER A 257 4.22 -10.97 0.47
N PHE A 258 2.99 -11.47 0.37
CA PHE A 258 2.19 -11.90 1.52
C PHE A 258 1.15 -12.92 1.07
N THR A 259 0.84 -13.90 1.93
CA THR A 259 -0.06 -15.02 1.59
C THR A 259 -1.40 -14.93 2.29
N SER A 260 -1.54 -14.09 3.32
CA SER A 260 -2.76 -13.98 4.10
C SER A 260 -2.86 -12.65 4.85
N LEU A 261 -4.06 -12.33 5.31
CA LEU A 261 -4.33 -11.24 6.26
C LEU A 261 -4.48 -11.83 7.66
N ASN A 262 -3.92 -11.16 8.67
CA ASN A 262 -4.12 -11.54 10.07
C ASN A 262 -5.33 -10.81 10.67
N ALA A 263 -6.47 -10.95 10.00
CA ALA A 263 -7.73 -10.35 10.40
C ALA A 263 -8.54 -11.35 11.25
N SER A 264 -8.05 -11.71 12.43
CA SER A 264 -8.77 -12.61 13.32
C SER A 264 -9.99 -11.92 13.98
N ASP A 265 -9.98 -10.58 14.12
CA ASP A 265 -11.02 -9.85 14.88
C ASP A 265 -11.70 -8.67 14.17
N VAL A 266 -11.13 -8.10 13.10
CA VAL A 266 -11.67 -6.85 12.53
C VAL A 266 -12.73 -7.01 11.47
N PHE A 267 -12.81 -8.19 10.87
CA PHE A 267 -14.06 -8.59 10.24
C PHE A 267 -15.06 -9.09 11.29
N SER A 268 -14.61 -9.58 12.45
CA SER A 268 -15.43 -10.13 13.54
C SER A 268 -16.16 -9.09 14.42
N THR A 269 -16.20 -7.80 14.05
CA THR A 269 -16.93 -6.79 14.84
C THR A 269 -18.45 -6.97 14.73
N LYS A 270 -19.02 -7.67 15.72
CA LYS A 270 -20.40 -7.54 16.21
C LYS A 270 -21.52 -7.56 15.16
N ILE A 271 -21.60 -8.65 14.41
CA ILE A 271 -22.92 -9.16 14.00
C ILE A 271 -23.05 -10.51 14.69
N ASN A 272 -24.21 -10.81 15.28
CA ASN A 272 -24.49 -12.11 15.88
C ASN A 272 -24.30 -13.21 14.81
N THR A 273 -23.11 -13.82 14.71
CA THR A 273 -22.79 -14.74 13.62
C THR A 273 -22.99 -16.20 14.06
N THR A 274 -24.16 -16.73 13.70
CA THR A 274 -24.25 -18.05 13.07
C THR A 274 -23.95 -17.99 11.57
N THR A 275 -23.48 -16.85 11.06
CA THR A 275 -23.17 -16.63 9.63
C THR A 275 -21.67 -16.46 9.43
N SER A 276 -21.04 -17.47 8.81
CA SER A 276 -19.68 -17.38 8.27
C SER A 276 -19.57 -16.14 7.36
N GLN A 277 -18.43 -15.45 7.39
CA GLN A 277 -18.20 -14.34 6.46
C GLN A 277 -17.81 -14.89 5.11
N GLU A 278 -18.81 -14.94 4.25
CA GLU A 278 -18.69 -15.46 2.89
C GLU A 278 -18.13 -14.39 1.95
N GLN A 279 -17.00 -14.69 1.32
CA GLN A 279 -16.40 -13.89 0.27
C GLN A 279 -16.96 -14.33 -1.09
N GLN A 280 -17.40 -13.38 -1.91
CA GLN A 280 -17.80 -13.67 -3.29
C GLN A 280 -16.56 -14.01 -4.13
N VAL A 281 -16.60 -15.14 -4.83
CA VAL A 281 -15.62 -15.53 -5.84
C VAL A 281 -15.80 -14.61 -7.05
N SER A 282 -14.74 -13.88 -7.40
CA SER A 282 -14.75 -13.00 -8.57
C SER A 282 -14.78 -13.83 -9.86
N PHE A 283 -15.63 -13.46 -10.82
CA PHE A 283 -15.59 -14.04 -12.18
C PHE A 283 -14.87 -13.15 -13.20
N LYS A 284 -14.16 -12.11 -12.74
CA LYS A 284 -13.51 -11.13 -13.63
C LYS A 284 -12.55 -11.74 -14.65
N LEU A 285 -11.85 -12.81 -14.26
CA LEU A 285 -10.89 -13.53 -15.11
C LEU A 285 -11.43 -14.88 -15.58
N ALA A 286 -12.71 -15.18 -15.34
CA ALA A 286 -13.29 -16.46 -15.72
C ALA A 286 -13.47 -16.54 -17.23
N GLN A 287 -13.07 -17.66 -17.82
CA GLN A 287 -13.45 -18.06 -19.16
C GLN A 287 -14.85 -18.68 -19.09
N ILE A 288 -15.80 -18.09 -19.81
CA ILE A 288 -17.19 -18.55 -19.84
C ILE A 288 -17.45 -19.31 -21.14
N ASP A 289 -17.98 -20.51 -21.01
CA ASP A 289 -18.47 -21.32 -22.13
C ASP A 289 -19.92 -21.72 -21.88
N ALA A 290 -20.74 -21.76 -22.94
CA ALA A 290 -22.16 -22.02 -22.78
C ALA A 290 -22.78 -22.68 -24.03
N GLU A 291 -23.48 -23.78 -23.82
CA GLU A 291 -24.21 -24.48 -24.88
C GLU A 291 -25.69 -24.13 -24.85
N GLY A 292 -26.29 -24.01 -26.05
CA GLY A 292 -27.73 -23.78 -26.21
C GLY A 292 -28.16 -22.31 -26.15
N THR A 293 -27.23 -21.37 -25.95
CA THR A 293 -27.48 -19.92 -25.93
C THR A 293 -28.28 -19.45 -27.16
N ALA A 294 -29.31 -18.64 -26.93
CA ALA A 294 -30.11 -18.05 -28.01
C ALA A 294 -29.32 -17.02 -28.84
N PRO A 295 -29.66 -16.78 -30.13
CA PRO A 295 -28.89 -15.90 -31.02
C PRO A 295 -28.66 -14.46 -30.54
N ASN A 296 -29.54 -13.93 -29.68
CA ASN A 296 -29.45 -12.56 -29.15
C ASN A 296 -29.21 -12.56 -27.63
N SER A 297 -28.56 -13.61 -27.11
CA SER A 297 -28.29 -13.76 -25.68
C SER A 297 -26.79 -13.94 -25.43
N ASP A 298 -26.32 -13.46 -24.28
CA ASP A 298 -24.91 -13.49 -23.90
C ASP A 298 -24.77 -14.12 -22.51
N ALA A 299 -24.05 -15.24 -22.46
CA ALA A 299 -23.78 -16.00 -21.24
C ALA A 299 -22.94 -15.22 -20.20
N THR A 300 -22.21 -14.19 -20.62
CA THR A 300 -21.42 -13.33 -19.71
C THR A 300 -22.26 -12.25 -19.02
N SER A 301 -23.49 -12.00 -19.49
CA SER A 301 -24.37 -10.94 -18.97
C SER A 301 -24.87 -11.19 -17.53
N ILE A 302 -24.75 -12.43 -17.06
CA ILE A 302 -25.22 -12.89 -15.74
C ILE A 302 -24.12 -12.95 -14.66
N LEU A 303 -22.87 -12.58 -15.00
CA LEU A 303 -21.74 -12.57 -14.08
C LEU A 303 -21.85 -11.50 -12.98
N CYS A 304 -22.55 -10.41 -13.26
CA CYS A 304 -22.85 -9.34 -12.31
C CYS A 304 -24.37 -9.11 -12.31
N PRO A 305 -25.13 -9.83 -11.47
CA PRO A 305 -26.58 -9.83 -11.51
C PRO A 305 -27.16 -8.42 -11.32
N SER A 306 -27.98 -7.99 -12.27
CA SER A 306 -28.71 -6.73 -12.26
C SER A 306 -30.15 -6.95 -12.73
N ASP A 307 -31.01 -5.95 -12.58
CA ASP A 307 -32.41 -6.07 -13.05
C ASP A 307 -32.50 -6.24 -14.59
N SER A 308 -31.44 -5.88 -15.32
CA SER A 308 -31.28 -6.04 -16.77
C SER A 308 -30.48 -7.27 -17.20
N SER A 309 -29.90 -8.02 -16.27
CA SER A 309 -29.09 -9.19 -16.59
C SER A 309 -29.98 -10.34 -17.06
N SER A 310 -29.65 -10.95 -18.19
CA SER A 310 -30.47 -11.99 -18.80
C SER A 310 -29.67 -12.83 -19.78
N TRP A 311 -29.58 -14.11 -19.48
CA TRP A 311 -29.06 -15.12 -20.38
C TRP A 311 -30.13 -16.21 -20.60
N ALA A 312 -30.44 -16.50 -21.85
CA ALA A 312 -31.52 -17.40 -22.26
C ALA A 312 -31.04 -18.40 -23.31
N LEU A 313 -31.60 -19.60 -23.23
CA LEU A 313 -31.40 -20.65 -24.21
C LEU A 313 -32.37 -20.49 -25.39
N THR A 314 -32.05 -21.14 -26.49
CA THR A 314 -32.97 -21.30 -27.63
C THR A 314 -34.20 -22.10 -27.21
N ASP A 315 -35.37 -21.74 -27.75
CA ASP A 315 -36.64 -22.45 -27.52
C ASP A 315 -36.52 -23.97 -27.66
N GLY A 316 -37.03 -24.68 -26.65
CA GLY A 316 -37.06 -26.14 -26.59
C GLY A 316 -35.69 -26.80 -26.37
N ARG A 317 -34.63 -26.06 -26.05
CA ARG A 317 -33.31 -26.62 -25.76
C ARG A 317 -32.96 -26.58 -24.27
N GLN A 318 -32.33 -27.66 -23.83
CA GLN A 318 -31.47 -27.68 -22.64
C GLN A 318 -30.09 -27.12 -22.99
N GLY A 319 -29.33 -26.74 -21.97
CA GLY A 319 -28.05 -26.07 -22.17
C GLY A 319 -27.16 -26.13 -20.94
N THR A 320 -25.96 -25.58 -21.11
CA THR A 320 -24.93 -25.57 -20.08
C THR A 320 -24.35 -24.18 -19.93
N TRP A 321 -23.85 -23.91 -18.74
CA TRP A 321 -23.07 -22.71 -18.44
C TRP A 321 -21.86 -23.11 -17.63
N GLN A 322 -20.67 -22.86 -18.15
CA GLN A 322 -19.41 -23.23 -17.52
C GLN A 322 -18.58 -21.97 -17.24
N ALA A 323 -17.98 -21.94 -16.05
CA ALA A 323 -16.95 -20.98 -15.69
C ALA A 323 -15.66 -21.71 -15.34
N SER A 324 -14.58 -21.37 -16.03
CA SER A 324 -13.22 -21.83 -15.75
C SER A 324 -12.38 -20.65 -15.28
N LEU A 325 -11.80 -20.73 -14.10
CA LEU A 325 -11.03 -19.67 -13.46
C LEU A 325 -9.53 -20.01 -13.52
N PRO A 326 -8.64 -19.01 -13.61
CA PRO A 326 -7.19 -19.24 -13.61
C PRO A 326 -6.62 -19.51 -12.21
N TYR A 327 -7.48 -19.72 -11.21
CA TYR A 327 -7.13 -19.98 -9.82
C TYR A 327 -8.15 -20.92 -9.18
N SER A 328 -7.71 -21.64 -8.16
CA SER A 328 -8.55 -22.49 -7.32
C SER A 328 -9.42 -21.67 -6.37
N PHE A 329 -10.59 -22.21 -6.02
CA PHE A 329 -11.49 -21.70 -5.00
C PHE A 329 -12.23 -22.86 -4.32
N SER A 330 -12.73 -22.63 -3.11
CA SER A 330 -13.45 -23.65 -2.32
C SER A 330 -14.86 -23.15 -2.00
N PRO A 331 -15.86 -23.42 -2.84
CA PRO A 331 -17.17 -22.79 -2.71
C PRO A 331 -17.97 -23.37 -1.55
N THR A 332 -18.61 -22.47 -0.81
CA THR A 332 -19.50 -22.79 0.32
C THR A 332 -20.96 -22.52 -0.02
N ARG A 333 -21.23 -21.59 -0.95
CA ARG A 333 -22.59 -21.27 -1.40
C ARG A 333 -22.62 -20.83 -2.85
N LEU A 334 -23.61 -21.31 -3.59
CA LEU A 334 -23.98 -20.84 -4.92
C LEU A 334 -25.32 -20.12 -4.83
N ARG A 335 -25.41 -18.92 -5.40
CA ARG A 335 -26.66 -18.20 -5.57
C ARG A 335 -27.05 -18.16 -7.04
N LEU A 336 -28.26 -18.59 -7.33
CA LEU A 336 -28.83 -18.52 -8.67
C LEU A 336 -30.03 -17.60 -8.71
N TYR A 337 -30.07 -16.77 -9.75
CA TYR A 337 -31.20 -15.91 -10.08
C TYR A 337 -31.86 -16.49 -11.33
N ASN A 338 -33.12 -16.87 -11.20
CA ASN A 338 -33.89 -17.36 -12.35
C ASN A 338 -34.09 -16.23 -13.37
N LEU A 339 -34.43 -16.57 -14.62
CA LEU A 339 -34.70 -15.58 -15.66
C LEU A 339 -35.74 -14.55 -15.19
N ASN A 340 -35.52 -13.27 -15.45
CA ASN A 340 -36.49 -12.21 -15.13
C ASN A 340 -37.65 -12.20 -16.16
N ASP A 341 -38.36 -13.33 -16.23
CA ASP A 341 -39.46 -13.60 -17.15
C ASP A 341 -40.58 -14.31 -16.36
N PRO A 342 -41.84 -13.85 -16.46
CA PRO A 342 -42.95 -14.44 -15.69
C PRO A 342 -43.38 -15.83 -16.18
N THR A 343 -42.88 -16.31 -17.31
CA THR A 343 -43.30 -17.55 -17.99
C THR A 343 -42.17 -18.52 -18.24
N ASN A 344 -40.96 -18.03 -18.54
CA ASN A 344 -39.79 -18.82 -18.91
C ASN A 344 -38.74 -18.80 -17.79
N GLY A 345 -37.86 -19.79 -17.77
CA GLY A 345 -36.81 -19.89 -16.77
C GLY A 345 -36.36 -21.31 -16.49
N VAL A 346 -35.35 -21.49 -15.66
CA VAL A 346 -34.87 -22.81 -15.25
C VAL A 346 -35.78 -23.37 -14.16
N LYS A 347 -36.15 -24.65 -14.29
CA LYS A 347 -36.94 -25.38 -13.30
C LYS A 347 -36.11 -26.42 -12.57
N THR A 348 -35.23 -27.13 -13.27
CA THR A 348 -34.34 -28.12 -12.67
C THR A 348 -32.95 -28.00 -13.26
N TRP A 349 -31.94 -28.08 -12.39
CA TRP A 349 -30.55 -27.91 -12.77
C TRP A 349 -29.63 -28.78 -11.91
N ARG A 350 -28.34 -28.85 -12.26
CA ARG A 350 -27.30 -29.48 -11.44
C ARG A 350 -25.95 -28.80 -11.57
N PHE A 351 -25.10 -29.02 -10.57
CA PHE A 351 -23.73 -28.52 -10.49
C PHE A 351 -22.71 -29.64 -10.75
N LEU A 352 -21.74 -29.37 -11.61
CA LEU A 352 -20.59 -30.24 -11.86
C LEU A 352 -19.30 -29.48 -11.51
N ALA A 353 -18.46 -30.06 -10.65
CA ALA A 353 -17.18 -29.47 -10.24
C ALA A 353 -16.01 -30.00 -11.09
N PHE A 354 -15.10 -29.11 -11.49
CA PHE A 354 -13.82 -29.45 -12.11
C PHE A 354 -12.67 -29.27 -11.11
N PRO A 355 -11.59 -30.06 -11.19
CA PRO A 355 -11.29 -31.08 -12.21
C PRO A 355 -11.91 -32.46 -11.91
N ILE A 356 -12.57 -32.62 -10.77
CA ILE A 356 -13.05 -33.94 -10.31
C ILE A 356 -14.18 -34.53 -11.17
N ASN A 357 -14.82 -33.73 -12.03
CA ASN A 357 -15.98 -34.12 -12.85
C ASN A 357 -17.11 -34.74 -12.00
N GLY A 358 -17.26 -34.24 -10.76
CA GLY A 358 -18.18 -34.77 -9.77
C GLY A 358 -19.42 -33.89 -9.62
N ILE A 359 -20.58 -34.53 -9.44
CA ILE A 359 -21.81 -33.83 -9.08
C ILE A 359 -21.76 -33.49 -7.60
N MET A 360 -22.03 -32.22 -7.26
CA MET A 360 -21.97 -31.74 -5.89
C MET A 360 -23.32 -31.89 -5.19
N ASN A 361 -23.27 -32.32 -3.92
CA ASN A 361 -24.45 -32.33 -3.06
C ASN A 361 -24.65 -30.95 -2.43
N LEU A 362 -25.86 -30.43 -2.56
CA LEU A 362 -26.24 -29.09 -2.15
C LEU A 362 -27.41 -29.14 -1.17
N THR A 363 -27.56 -28.09 -0.38
CA THR A 363 -28.77 -27.84 0.41
C THR A 363 -29.34 -26.48 0.09
N TYR A 364 -30.66 -26.35 0.17
CA TYR A 364 -31.35 -25.08 -0.03
C TYR A 364 -32.53 -25.00 0.94
N VAL A 365 -33.05 -23.79 1.15
CA VAL A 365 -34.27 -23.57 1.93
C VAL A 365 -35.44 -23.46 0.96
N ASP A 366 -36.41 -24.38 1.05
CA ASP A 366 -37.61 -24.30 0.22
C ASP A 366 -38.39 -23.02 0.55
N PRO A 367 -38.64 -22.12 -0.42
CA PRO A 367 -39.33 -20.87 -0.15
C PRO A 367 -40.79 -21.04 0.28
N THR A 368 -41.41 -22.21 0.02
CA THR A 368 -42.81 -22.46 0.38
C THR A 368 -42.95 -22.95 1.81
N SER A 369 -42.15 -23.94 2.21
CA SER A 369 -42.21 -24.55 3.54
C SER A 369 -41.25 -23.91 4.56
N GLY A 370 -40.17 -23.27 4.10
CA GLY A 370 -39.08 -22.80 4.93
C GLY A 370 -38.13 -23.91 5.42
N GLU A 371 -38.32 -25.15 4.98
CA GLU A 371 -37.50 -26.28 5.38
C GLU A 371 -36.18 -26.34 4.59
N LYS A 372 -35.09 -26.74 5.28
CA LYS A 372 -33.79 -26.99 4.64
C LYS A 372 -33.82 -28.39 4.01
N LEU A 373 -33.74 -28.43 2.68
CA LEU A 373 -33.78 -29.65 1.87
C LEU A 373 -32.43 -29.89 1.19
N ILE A 374 -32.22 -31.13 0.73
CA ILE A 374 -31.02 -31.57 0.01
C ILE A 374 -31.36 -31.81 -1.46
N CYS A 375 -30.45 -31.46 -2.37
CA CYS A 375 -30.49 -31.86 -3.77
C CYS A 375 -29.08 -32.17 -4.29
N ASP A 376 -29.01 -32.95 -5.35
CA ASP A 376 -27.75 -33.37 -5.99
C ASP A 376 -27.80 -33.10 -7.51
N ALA A 377 -28.26 -34.07 -8.29
CA ALA A 377 -28.37 -33.99 -9.75
C ALA A 377 -29.69 -33.35 -10.22
N TRP A 378 -30.63 -33.08 -9.31
CA TRP A 378 -31.95 -32.51 -9.63
C TRP A 378 -32.32 -31.41 -8.62
N CYS A 379 -31.60 -30.30 -8.66
CA CYS A 379 -31.91 -29.15 -7.82
C CYS A 379 -33.03 -28.30 -8.43
N PRO A 380 -34.11 -27.99 -7.68
CA PRO A 380 -35.17 -27.13 -8.18
C PRO A 380 -34.73 -25.66 -8.14
N LEU A 381 -35.20 -24.86 -9.10
CA LEU A 381 -35.09 -23.41 -9.04
C LEU A 381 -36.49 -22.81 -9.21
N PRO A 382 -37.04 -22.11 -8.20
CA PRO A 382 -38.38 -21.53 -8.28
C PRO A 382 -38.49 -20.52 -9.43
N GLN A 383 -39.67 -20.46 -10.04
CA GLN A 383 -39.97 -19.47 -11.08
C GLN A 383 -39.90 -18.04 -10.52
N HIS A 384 -39.51 -17.11 -11.39
CA HIS A 384 -39.45 -15.68 -11.07
C HIS A 384 -40.76 -15.17 -10.46
N GLY A 385 -40.63 -14.31 -9.44
CA GLY A 385 -41.74 -13.79 -8.64
C GLY A 385 -42.01 -14.58 -7.35
N THR A 386 -41.47 -15.80 -7.21
CA THR A 386 -41.52 -16.55 -5.93
C THR A 386 -40.46 -16.00 -4.96
N VAL A 387 -39.22 -15.91 -5.44
CA VAL A 387 -38.05 -15.34 -4.73
C VAL A 387 -37.15 -14.64 -5.74
N ASP A 388 -36.39 -13.64 -5.29
CA ASP A 388 -35.42 -12.93 -6.16
C ASP A 388 -34.26 -13.84 -6.59
N TYR A 389 -33.85 -14.74 -5.70
CA TYR A 389 -32.79 -15.72 -5.88
C TYR A 389 -33.01 -16.91 -4.95
N LEU A 390 -32.30 -18.00 -5.22
CA LEU A 390 -32.19 -19.12 -4.30
C LEU A 390 -30.71 -19.43 -4.02
N ASP A 391 -30.43 -19.64 -2.74
CA ASP A 391 -29.11 -20.02 -2.24
C ASP A 391 -29.03 -21.54 -2.10
N PHE A 392 -27.90 -22.09 -2.57
CA PHE A 392 -27.55 -23.49 -2.49
C PHE A 392 -26.22 -23.62 -1.75
N GLU A 393 -26.23 -24.17 -0.54
CA GLU A 393 -25.04 -24.41 0.28
C GLU A 393 -24.43 -25.77 -0.04
N PHE A 394 -23.11 -25.82 -0.18
CA PHE A 394 -22.39 -27.06 -0.47
C PHE A 394 -22.29 -27.92 0.80
N ILE A 395 -22.69 -29.20 0.71
CA ILE A 395 -22.54 -30.14 1.84
C ILE A 395 -21.08 -30.50 2.06
N ASN A 396 -20.37 -30.73 0.97
CA ASN A 396 -18.93 -31.00 0.97
C ASN A 396 -18.24 -29.86 0.20
N VAL A 397 -17.38 -29.13 0.90
CA VAL A 397 -16.56 -28.08 0.30
C VAL A 397 -15.32 -28.75 -0.29
N ILE A 398 -15.17 -28.67 -1.60
CA ILE A 398 -14.05 -29.23 -2.35
C ILE A 398 -13.42 -28.10 -3.17
N GLU A 399 -12.09 -28.04 -3.16
CA GLU A 399 -11.35 -27.09 -3.99
C GLU A 399 -11.53 -27.39 -5.48
N MET A 400 -11.78 -26.37 -6.28
CA MET A 400 -12.02 -26.45 -7.71
C MET A 400 -11.50 -25.22 -8.45
N ASP A 401 -11.16 -25.36 -9.72
CA ASP A 401 -10.72 -24.29 -10.62
C ASP A 401 -11.79 -23.95 -11.67
N GLY A 402 -12.90 -24.68 -11.69
CA GLY A 402 -14.03 -24.41 -12.56
C GLY A 402 -15.25 -25.22 -12.19
N PHE A 403 -16.39 -24.83 -12.75
CA PHE A 403 -17.64 -25.56 -12.59
C PHE A 403 -18.56 -25.38 -13.79
N GLN A 404 -19.53 -26.28 -13.91
CA GLN A 404 -20.55 -26.24 -14.94
C GLN A 404 -21.94 -26.46 -14.36
N LEU A 405 -22.87 -25.58 -14.74
CA LEU A 405 -24.29 -25.70 -14.51
C LEU A 405 -24.92 -26.40 -15.72
N PHE A 406 -25.72 -27.42 -15.47
CA PHE A 406 -26.60 -28.02 -16.49
C PHE A 406 -28.03 -27.56 -16.23
N LEU A 407 -28.69 -27.02 -17.25
CA LEU A 407 -30.08 -26.61 -17.20
C LEU A 407 -30.93 -27.74 -17.78
N LEU A 408 -31.53 -28.54 -16.89
CA LEU A 408 -32.13 -29.84 -17.19
C LEU A 408 -33.62 -29.75 -17.55
N ASP A 409 -34.35 -28.84 -16.94
CA ASP A 409 -35.78 -28.60 -17.20
C ASP A 409 -36.08 -27.11 -17.10
N ASN A 410 -37.12 -26.65 -17.78
CA ASN A 410 -37.49 -25.25 -17.86
C ASN A 410 -38.98 -25.00 -17.60
N TYR A 411 -39.29 -23.79 -17.15
CA TYR A 411 -40.63 -23.23 -17.23
C TYR A 411 -40.84 -22.69 -18.65
N GLY A 412 -42.09 -22.70 -19.12
CA GLY A 412 -42.43 -22.12 -20.43
C GLY A 412 -41.74 -22.82 -21.60
N SER A 413 -41.25 -22.04 -22.55
CA SER A 413 -40.71 -22.52 -23.83
C SER A 413 -39.18 -22.63 -23.84
N TYR A 414 -38.47 -21.93 -22.94
CA TYR A 414 -37.02 -21.96 -22.83
C TYR A 414 -36.51 -21.75 -21.40
N ALA A 415 -35.28 -22.18 -21.15
CA ALA A 415 -34.57 -21.95 -19.89
C ALA A 415 -33.72 -20.68 -19.96
N GLY A 416 -33.41 -20.10 -18.81
CA GLY A 416 -32.50 -18.96 -18.70
C GLY A 416 -32.25 -18.57 -17.25
N LEU A 417 -31.23 -17.75 -17.04
CA LEU A 417 -30.84 -17.19 -15.74
C LEU A 417 -30.66 -15.68 -15.87
N SER A 418 -30.83 -14.97 -14.77
CA SER A 418 -30.51 -13.53 -14.68
C SER A 418 -29.25 -13.25 -13.85
N GLY A 419 -28.66 -14.28 -13.25
CA GLY A 419 -27.52 -14.11 -12.36
C GLY A 419 -26.97 -15.40 -11.80
N VAL A 420 -25.65 -15.44 -11.63
CA VAL A 420 -24.92 -16.50 -10.92
C VAL A 420 -23.92 -15.81 -10.00
N GLU A 421 -23.93 -16.15 -8.72
CA GLU A 421 -22.90 -15.75 -7.77
C GLU A 421 -22.39 -16.97 -7.02
N LEU A 422 -21.10 -16.99 -6.74
CA LEU A 422 -20.45 -18.05 -5.98
C LEU A 422 -19.72 -17.44 -4.80
N PHE A 423 -19.81 -18.09 -3.65
CA PHE A 423 -19.22 -17.65 -2.40
C PHE A 423 -18.35 -18.75 -1.82
N GLN A 424 -17.32 -18.35 -1.10
CA GLN A 424 -16.43 -19.21 -0.32
C GLN A 424 -16.28 -18.63 1.08
N ASP A 425 -15.85 -19.44 2.05
CA ASP A 425 -15.41 -18.90 3.34
C ASP A 425 -14.20 -17.99 3.11
N GLY A 426 -14.10 -16.88 3.84
CA GLY A 426 -13.04 -15.86 3.73
C GLY A 426 -11.62 -16.33 4.07
N LYS A 427 -11.28 -17.60 3.84
CA LYS A 427 -9.92 -18.12 3.89
C LYS A 427 -9.23 -17.73 2.58
N TYR A 428 -8.53 -16.60 2.63
CA TYR A 428 -7.74 -16.07 1.52
C TYR A 428 -6.72 -17.11 1.07
N ASP A 429 -6.99 -17.80 -0.03
CA ASP A 429 -5.97 -18.49 -0.81
C ASP A 429 -5.73 -17.64 -2.06
N LEU A 430 -4.79 -16.70 -1.94
CA LEU A 430 -4.20 -16.00 -3.08
C LEU A 430 -2.88 -16.72 -3.35
N MET A 431 -2.90 -17.67 -4.28
CA MET A 431 -1.65 -18.26 -4.79
C MET A 431 -0.96 -17.30 -5.77
N VAL A 432 0.36 -17.34 -5.66
CA VAL A 432 1.45 -16.53 -6.24
C VAL A 432 1.39 -16.37 -7.75
#